data_AF-A0A8J4W3I9-F1
#
_entry.id   AF-A0A8J4W3I9-F1
#
_cell.length_a   1.000
_cell.length_b   1.000
_cell.length_c   1.000
_cell.angle_alpha   90.00
_cell.angle_beta   90.00
_cell.angle_gamma   90.00
#
_symmetry.space_group_name_H-M   'P 1'
#
loop_
_entity.id
_entity.type
_entity.pdbx_description
1 polymer ?
#
loop_
_entity_poly.entity_id
_entity_poly.type
_entity_poly.pdbx_seq_one_letter_code
_entity_poly.pdbx_strand_id
1 'polypeptide(L)'
;MLDVAAPPELGGKVTTATNPEQLFAAGYSACFNSALEFQLKKHKVEIEKSTVSATVMLVTDPTDNGVKLEVELEVKIEGLDEETAQKFVKLAHDYCPYSKGIKGNVNVSVELA
;
A
#
# COMPACT_ATOMS: atom_id res chain seq x y z
N MET A 1 -18.75 -1.83 -14.96
CA MET A 1 -18.79 -1.51 -13.53
C MET A 1 -18.08 -2.65 -12.81
N LEU A 2 -17.21 -2.36 -11.84
CA LEU A 2 -16.57 -3.42 -11.04
C LEU A 2 -17.62 -4.08 -10.16
N ASP A 3 -17.59 -5.41 -10.09
CA ASP A 3 -18.47 -6.15 -9.19
C ASP A 3 -17.84 -6.16 -7.80
N VAL A 4 -18.53 -5.54 -6.84
CA VAL A 4 -18.03 -5.30 -5.48
C VAL A 4 -19.03 -5.84 -4.49
N ALA A 5 -18.55 -6.65 -3.54
CA ALA A 5 -19.38 -7.28 -2.54
C ALA A 5 -18.67 -7.32 -1.17
N ALA A 6 -19.45 -7.37 -0.10
CA ALA A 6 -18.91 -7.63 1.22
C ALA A 6 -18.31 -9.05 1.28
N PRO A 7 -17.14 -9.23 1.88
CA PRO A 7 -16.53 -10.55 2.03
C PRO A 7 -17.24 -11.38 3.12
N PRO A 8 -17.10 -12.71 3.12
CA PRO A 8 -17.71 -13.60 4.12
C PRO A 8 -17.39 -13.22 5.57
N GLU A 9 -16.17 -12.73 5.83
CA GLU A 9 -15.68 -12.30 7.13
C GLU A 9 -16.48 -11.12 7.69
N LEU A 10 -17.16 -10.35 6.83
CA LEU A 10 -18.05 -9.25 7.18
C LEU A 10 -19.54 -9.59 6.98
N GLY A 11 -19.88 -10.90 6.97
CA GLY A 11 -21.25 -11.38 6.80
C GLY A 11 -21.75 -11.43 5.35
N GLY A 12 -20.85 -11.25 4.39
CA GLY A 12 -21.14 -11.41 2.97
C GLY A 12 -21.29 -12.87 2.53
N LYS A 13 -21.63 -13.07 1.25
CA LYS A 13 -21.63 -14.39 0.61
C LYS A 13 -20.27 -14.67 -0.03
N VAL A 14 -19.89 -15.94 -0.09
CA VAL A 14 -18.73 -16.36 -0.91
C VAL A 14 -18.98 -15.94 -2.36
N THR A 15 -18.04 -15.21 -2.94
CA THR A 15 -18.16 -14.61 -4.27
C THR A 15 -16.78 -14.40 -4.89
N THR A 16 -16.73 -14.28 -6.21
CA THR A 16 -15.52 -13.88 -6.96
C THR A 16 -15.46 -12.36 -7.19
N ALA A 17 -16.44 -11.60 -6.71
CA ALA A 17 -16.41 -10.14 -6.70
C ALA A 17 -15.29 -9.63 -5.77
N THR A 18 -14.76 -8.45 -6.06
CA THR A 18 -13.77 -7.81 -5.19
C THR A 18 -14.46 -7.11 -4.00
N ASN A 19 -13.68 -6.54 -3.09
CA ASN A 19 -14.17 -5.75 -1.98
C ASN A 19 -13.41 -4.41 -1.89
N PRO A 20 -13.92 -3.43 -1.12
CA PRO A 20 -13.26 -2.12 -0.98
C PRO A 20 -11.81 -2.21 -0.48
N GLU A 21 -11.49 -3.15 0.41
CA GLU A 21 -10.15 -3.33 0.98
C GLU A 21 -9.15 -3.81 -0.09
N GLN A 22 -9.54 -4.76 -0.95
CA GLN A 22 -8.74 -5.23 -2.09
C GLN A 22 -8.52 -4.13 -3.12
N LEU A 23 -9.55 -3.32 -3.39
CA LEU A 23 -9.43 -2.17 -4.29
C LEU A 23 -8.48 -1.12 -3.71
N PHE A 24 -8.54 -0.88 -2.40
CA PHE A 24 -7.63 0.00 -1.71
C PHE A 24 -6.20 -0.54 -1.76
N ALA A 25 -6.00 -1.85 -1.51
CA ALA A 25 -4.70 -2.52 -1.59
C ALA A 25 -4.09 -2.37 -2.99
N ALA A 26 -4.84 -2.71 -4.03
CA ALA A 26 -4.39 -2.61 -5.42
C ALA A 26 -4.07 -1.17 -5.82
N GLY A 27 -4.91 -0.21 -5.41
CA GLY A 27 -4.66 1.21 -5.67
C GLY A 27 -3.43 1.72 -4.94
N TYR A 28 -3.26 1.34 -3.67
CA TYR A 28 -2.16 1.83 -2.85
C TYR A 28 -0.82 1.23 -3.29
N SER A 29 -0.74 -0.08 -3.52
CA SER A 29 0.49 -0.71 -4.00
C SER A 29 0.96 -0.12 -5.33
N ALA A 30 0.05 0.04 -6.29
CA ALA A 30 0.36 0.66 -7.59
C ALA A 30 0.77 2.13 -7.46
N CYS A 31 0.08 2.90 -6.61
CA CYS A 31 0.39 4.30 -6.35
C CYS A 31 1.77 4.46 -5.69
N PHE A 32 2.09 3.61 -4.72
CA PHE A 32 3.38 3.63 -4.03
C PHE A 32 4.52 3.22 -4.95
N ASN A 33 4.34 2.15 -5.74
CA ASN A 33 5.34 1.71 -6.72
C ASN A 33 5.61 2.80 -7.77
N SER A 34 4.57 3.49 -8.25
CA SER A 34 4.72 4.61 -9.17
C SER A 34 5.48 5.79 -8.55
N ALA A 35 5.24 6.08 -7.27
CA ALA A 35 5.97 7.10 -6.52
C ALA A 35 7.45 6.73 -6.33
N LEU A 36 7.74 5.47 -6.05
CA LEU A 36 9.09 4.93 -5.92
C LEU A 36 9.88 5.06 -7.23
N GLU A 37 9.32 4.55 -8.33
CA GLU A 37 9.89 4.65 -9.68
C GLU A 37 10.15 6.11 -10.09
N PHE A 38 9.20 7.00 -9.77
CA PHE A 38 9.37 8.43 -10.02
C PHE A 38 10.58 9.01 -9.26
N GLN A 39 10.74 8.67 -7.98
CA GLN A 39 11.86 9.17 -7.18
C GLN A 39 13.21 8.59 -7.63
N LEU A 40 13.27 7.30 -7.97
CA LEU A 40 14.46 6.66 -8.51
C LEU A 40 14.89 7.34 -9.82
N LYS A 41 13.95 7.51 -10.75
CA LYS A 41 14.19 8.20 -12.03
C LYS A 41 14.64 9.65 -11.83
N LYS A 42 14.00 10.39 -10.91
CA LYS A 42 14.37 11.78 -10.59
C LYS A 42 15.83 11.90 -10.11
N HIS A 43 16.32 10.90 -9.39
CA HIS A 43 17.69 10.86 -8.88
C HIS A 43 18.66 10.08 -9.77
N LYS A 44 18.21 9.63 -10.96
CA LYS A 44 19.01 8.85 -11.93
C LYS A 44 19.60 7.58 -11.32
N VAL A 45 18.83 6.91 -10.47
CA VAL A 45 19.19 5.60 -9.93
C VAL A 45 18.54 4.55 -10.80
N GLU A 46 19.37 3.64 -11.33
CA GLU A 46 18.92 2.52 -12.13
C GLU A 46 18.68 1.30 -11.23
N ILE A 47 17.59 0.59 -11.51
CA ILE A 47 17.20 -0.66 -10.84
C ILE A 47 16.76 -1.65 -11.90
N GLU A 48 16.79 -2.93 -11.57
CA GLU A 48 16.29 -3.97 -12.47
C GLU A 48 14.75 -4.00 -12.45
N LYS A 49 14.18 -3.96 -11.24
CA LYS A 49 12.74 -4.05 -11.02
C LYS A 49 12.35 -3.53 -9.63
N SER A 50 11.22 -2.85 -9.55
CA SER A 50 10.53 -2.59 -8.29
C SER A 50 9.19 -3.33 -8.24
N THR A 51 8.78 -3.78 -7.06
CA THR A 51 7.44 -4.33 -6.81
C THR A 51 6.99 -3.89 -5.43
N VAL A 52 5.72 -3.54 -5.31
CA VAL A 52 5.10 -3.23 -4.02
C VAL A 52 3.86 -4.10 -3.86
N SER A 53 3.75 -4.75 -2.72
CA SER A 53 2.55 -5.45 -2.27
C SER A 53 1.92 -4.64 -1.14
N ALA A 54 0.58 -4.62 -1.09
CA ALA A 54 -0.14 -3.98 0.00
C ALA A 54 -1.09 -4.99 0.64
N THR A 55 -0.97 -5.15 1.95
CA THR A 55 -1.93 -5.86 2.78
C THR A 55 -2.78 -4.82 3.48
N VAL A 56 -4.10 -4.87 3.25
CA VAL A 56 -5.05 -3.93 3.85
C VAL A 56 -5.94 -4.70 4.79
N MET A 57 -5.97 -4.27 6.04
CA MET A 57 -6.72 -4.89 7.11
C MET A 57 -7.83 -3.97 7.58
N LEU A 58 -9.00 -4.55 7.81
CA LEU A 58 -10.09 -3.89 8.51
C LEU A 58 -10.05 -4.36 9.98
N VAL A 59 -9.76 -3.43 10.89
CA VAL A 59 -9.60 -3.72 12.32
C VAL A 59 -10.61 -2.91 13.13
N THR A 60 -10.91 -3.34 14.36
CA THR A 60 -11.76 -2.58 15.27
C THR A 60 -11.09 -1.26 15.65
N ASP A 61 -11.85 -0.16 15.64
CA ASP A 61 -11.40 1.13 16.16
C ASP A 61 -11.79 1.26 17.64
N PRO A 62 -10.82 1.33 18.57
CA PRO A 62 -11.11 1.45 20.00
C PRO A 62 -11.62 2.84 20.41
N THR A 63 -11.56 3.84 19.52
CA THR A 63 -11.93 5.23 19.85
C THR A 63 -13.43 5.46 19.78
N ASP A 64 -14.15 4.76 18.90
CA ASP A 64 -15.59 4.91 18.68
C ASP A 64 -16.36 3.59 18.58
N ASN A 65 -15.71 2.45 18.90
CA ASN A 65 -16.23 1.10 18.70
C ASN A 65 -16.61 0.79 17.23
N GLY A 66 -16.05 1.53 16.26
CA GLY A 66 -16.21 1.32 14.83
C GLY A 66 -15.14 0.39 14.25
N VAL A 67 -14.84 0.62 12.98
CA VAL A 67 -13.75 -0.05 12.25
C VAL A 67 -12.85 0.98 11.59
N LYS A 68 -11.57 0.66 11.49
CA LYS A 68 -10.56 1.46 10.80
C LYS A 68 -9.69 0.58 9.91
N LEU A 69 -8.97 1.20 8.99
CA LEU A 69 -7.99 0.52 8.15
C LEU A 69 -6.62 0.52 8.80
N GLU A 70 -5.88 -0.56 8.57
CA GLU A 70 -4.43 -0.65 8.76
C GLU A 70 -3.80 -1.21 7.47
N VAL A 71 -2.59 -0.77 7.16
CA VAL A 71 -1.90 -1.13 5.91
C VAL A 71 -0.48 -1.56 6.19
N GLU A 72 -0.08 -2.65 5.56
CA GLU A 72 1.31 -3.07 5.47
C GLU A 72 1.74 -3.02 4.01
N LEU A 73 2.84 -2.31 3.75
CA LEU A 73 3.45 -2.23 2.43
C LEU A 73 4.77 -2.99 2.43
N GLU A 74 4.86 -4.02 1.59
CA GLU A 74 6.09 -4.76 1.34
C GLU A 74 6.69 -4.25 0.03
N VAL A 75 7.92 -3.75 0.09
CA VAL A 75 8.60 -3.12 -1.05
C VAL A 75 9.84 -3.92 -1.43
N LYS A 76 9.88 -4.41 -2.66
CA LYS A 76 11.03 -5.10 -3.24
C LYS A 76 11.69 -4.24 -4.30
N ILE A 77 13.00 -4.06 -4.20
CA ILE A 77 13.81 -3.33 -5.20
C ILE A 77 15.01 -4.19 -5.58
N GLU A 78 15.04 -4.67 -6.82
CA GLU A 78 16.13 -5.50 -7.36
C GLU A 78 17.22 -4.61 -7.96
N GLY A 79 18.49 -4.88 -7.60
CA GLY A 79 19.65 -4.14 -8.08
C GLY A 79 20.06 -2.93 -7.21
N LEU A 80 19.54 -2.82 -5.98
CA LEU A 80 19.88 -1.76 -5.03
C LEU A 80 20.28 -2.34 -3.67
N ASP A 81 21.23 -1.71 -2.99
CA ASP A 81 21.56 -2.06 -1.60
C ASP A 81 20.45 -1.58 -0.64
N GLU A 82 20.37 -2.22 0.53
CA GLU A 82 19.32 -2.00 1.50
C GLU A 82 19.27 -0.54 2.01
N GLU A 83 20.42 0.07 2.29
CA GLU A 83 20.48 1.45 2.80
C GLU A 83 19.91 2.45 1.76
N THR A 84 20.34 2.31 0.51
CA THR A 84 19.84 3.13 -0.58
C THR A 84 18.35 2.85 -0.84
N ALA A 85 17.91 1.59 -0.77
CA ALA A 85 16.51 1.21 -0.92
C ALA A 85 15.62 1.86 0.14
N GLN A 86 16.02 1.80 1.43
CA GLN A 86 15.27 2.42 2.52
C GLN A 86 15.09 3.93 2.30
N LYS A 87 16.14 4.62 1.81
CA LYS A 87 16.06 6.03 1.48
C LYS A 87 15.01 6.32 0.40
N PHE A 88 14.96 5.53 -0.67
CA PHE A 88 13.97 5.72 -1.74
C PHE A 88 12.56 5.34 -1.32
N VAL A 89 12.40 4.29 -0.51
CA VAL A 89 11.11 3.93 0.09
C VAL A 89 10.54 5.08 0.92
N LYS A 90 11.37 5.72 1.74
CA LYS A 90 10.94 6.91 2.51
C LYS A 90 10.52 8.07 1.60
N LEU A 91 11.31 8.36 0.56
CA LEU A 91 10.97 9.40 -0.42
C LEU A 91 9.69 9.10 -1.20
N ALA A 92 9.43 7.81 -1.48
CA ALA A 92 8.21 7.36 -2.11
C ALA A 92 7.00 7.54 -1.19
N HIS A 93 7.12 7.16 0.09
CA HIS A 93 6.06 7.33 1.08
C HIS A 93 5.68 8.81 1.28
N ASP A 94 6.66 9.71 1.30
CA ASP A 94 6.42 11.16 1.41
C ASP A 94 5.76 11.76 0.14
N TYR A 95 5.91 11.10 -1.03
CA TYR A 95 5.40 11.58 -2.31
C TYR A 95 4.05 10.97 -2.71
N CYS A 96 3.84 9.69 -2.40
CA CYS A 96 2.68 8.89 -2.79
C CYS A 96 1.35 9.57 -2.41
N PRO A 97 0.45 9.86 -3.37
CA PRO A 97 -0.86 10.45 -3.09
C PRO A 97 -1.70 9.70 -2.05
N TYR A 98 -1.69 8.36 -2.07
CA TYR A 98 -2.42 7.55 -1.09
C TYR A 98 -1.83 7.73 0.32
N SER A 99 -0.50 7.63 0.47
CA SER A 99 0.17 7.88 1.76
C SER A 99 -0.16 9.27 2.32
N LYS A 100 -0.15 10.29 1.45
CA LYS A 100 -0.50 11.66 1.87
C LYS A 100 -1.97 11.80 2.24
N GLY A 101 -2.87 11.13 1.51
CA GLY A 101 -4.31 11.22 1.71
C GLY A 101 -4.79 10.58 3.03
N ILE A 102 -4.11 9.55 3.50
CA ILE A 102 -4.49 8.81 4.72
C ILE A 102 -3.64 9.13 5.95
N LYS A 103 -2.65 10.02 5.80
CA LYS A 103 -1.69 10.37 6.85
C LYS A 103 -2.40 10.83 8.13
N GLY A 104 -2.10 10.17 9.25
CA GLY A 104 -2.67 10.45 10.57
C GLY A 104 -4.01 9.76 10.85
N ASN A 105 -4.64 9.16 9.85
CA ASN A 105 -5.92 8.43 10.01
C ASN A 105 -5.74 6.91 9.94
N VAL A 106 -4.76 6.45 9.15
CA VAL A 106 -4.47 5.03 8.92
C VAL A 106 -3.04 4.75 9.37
N ASN A 107 -2.86 3.66 10.12
CA ASN A 107 -1.52 3.18 10.44
C ASN A 107 -0.94 2.46 9.21
N VAL A 108 0.23 2.89 8.76
CA VAL A 108 0.91 2.33 7.58
C VAL A 108 2.31 1.88 7.99
N SER A 109 2.56 0.59 7.98
CA SER A 109 3.91 0.03 8.05
C SER A 109 4.46 -0.14 6.63
N VAL A 110 5.77 0.11 6.48
CA VAL A 110 6.47 -0.08 5.20
C VAL A 110 7.77 -0.80 5.48
N GLU A 111 7.98 -1.93 4.82
CA GLU A 111 9.17 -2.75 4.97
C GLU A 111 9.78 -3.11 3.62
N LEU A 112 11.07 -3.42 3.64
CA LEU A 112 11.79 -3.95 2.49
C LEU A 112 11.75 -5.48 2.52
N ALA A 113 11.53 -6.09 1.35
CA ALA A 113 11.58 -7.54 1.15
C ALA A 113 12.78 -7.99 0.32
#